data_AF-A0A4D4LFE8-F1
#
_entry.id   AF-A0A4D4LFE8-F1
#
_cell.length_a   1.000
_cell.length_b   1.000
_cell.length_c   1.000
_cell.angle_alpha   90.00
_cell.angle_beta   90.00
_cell.angle_gamma   90.00
#
_symmetry.space_group_name_H-M   'P 1'
#
loop_
_entity.id
_entity.type
_entity.pdbx_description
1 polymer ?
#
loop_
_entity_poly.entity_id
_entity_poly.type
_entity_poly.pdbx_seq_one_letter_code
_entity_poly.pdbx_strand_id
1 'polypeptide(L)'
;MPALHGAGQRLVPEGRHPQTCDASVRQKMAPGLKSMSEAFSPRNASGKPTVKVDAPTPEGDEAVVPTAKIAVDGKPLRAIMLSRSHGVDPKSFTAKVETAKVNGKWYIGDFDMDSGNQTLRPQGQ
;
A
#
# COMPACT_ATOMS: atom_id res chain seq x y z
N MET A 1 -39.07 -4.63 -22.82
CA MET A 1 -37.93 -3.78 -23.24
C MET A 1 -38.46 -2.39 -23.57
N PRO A 2 -37.74 -1.27 -23.32
CA PRO A 2 -36.34 -1.04 -22.87
C PRO A 2 -36.25 -0.52 -21.40
N ALA A 3 -35.20 -0.65 -20.57
CA ALA A 3 -33.77 -0.23 -20.56
C ALA A 3 -33.60 1.31 -20.38
N LEU A 4 -32.83 1.92 -19.44
CA LEU A 4 -31.39 1.79 -19.11
C LEU A 4 -30.99 2.63 -17.85
N HIS A 5 -30.00 2.10 -17.11
CA HIS A 5 -28.86 2.74 -16.41
C HIS A 5 -29.00 3.78 -15.28
N GLY A 6 -28.32 3.46 -14.17
CA GLY A 6 -27.87 4.43 -13.16
C GLY A 6 -26.97 3.77 -12.10
N ALA A 7 -25.91 3.07 -12.53
CA ALA A 7 -24.91 2.55 -11.61
C ALA A 7 -24.25 3.73 -10.88
N GLY A 8 -24.34 3.73 -9.55
CA GLY A 8 -23.71 4.71 -8.68
C GLY A 8 -22.20 4.70 -8.90
N GLN A 9 -21.70 5.70 -9.61
CA GLN A 9 -20.28 5.99 -9.70
C GLN A 9 -19.82 6.38 -8.30
N ARG A 10 -19.25 5.42 -7.57
CA ARG A 10 -18.47 5.71 -6.37
C ARG A 10 -17.27 6.52 -6.87
N LEU A 11 -17.32 7.83 -6.65
CA LEU A 11 -16.26 8.76 -7.01
C LEU A 11 -14.94 8.21 -6.44
N VAL A 12 -14.09 7.70 -7.34
CA VAL A 12 -12.70 7.45 -7.03
C VAL A 12 -12.12 8.82 -6.68
N PRO A 13 -11.62 9.06 -5.47
CA PRO A 13 -11.07 10.37 -5.12
C PRO A 13 -9.94 10.73 -6.10
N GLU A 14 -9.93 11.99 -6.55
CA GLU A 14 -9.05 12.54 -7.61
C GLU A 14 -7.55 12.17 -7.45
N GLY A 15 -7.10 11.83 -6.25
CA GLY A 15 -5.74 11.38 -5.97
C GLY A 15 -5.35 9.98 -6.47
N ARG A 16 -6.29 9.17 -7.01
CA ARG A 16 -5.98 7.77 -7.43
C ARG A 16 -5.76 7.59 -8.94
N HIS A 17 -5.79 8.65 -9.74
CA HIS A 17 -5.55 8.54 -11.18
C HIS A 17 -4.08 8.84 -11.52
N PRO A 18 -3.35 7.97 -12.25
CA PRO A 18 -1.99 8.24 -12.72
C PRO A 18 -1.84 9.56 -13.49
N GLN A 19 -2.96 10.06 -14.04
CA GLN A 19 -3.07 11.35 -14.71
C GLN A 19 -2.87 12.55 -13.76
N THR A 20 -3.09 12.38 -12.45
CA THR A 20 -2.85 13.41 -11.43
C THR A 20 -1.42 13.37 -10.86
N CYS A 21 -0.61 12.38 -11.23
CA CYS A 21 0.81 12.27 -10.88
C CYS A 21 1.72 12.99 -11.91
N ASP A 22 1.56 14.31 -12.06
CA ASP A 22 2.41 15.11 -12.95
C ASP A 22 3.83 15.37 -12.37
N ALA A 23 4.67 16.09 -13.13
CA ALA A 23 6.03 16.42 -12.70
C ALA A 23 6.08 17.28 -11.42
N SER A 24 5.16 18.23 -11.26
CA SER A 24 5.08 19.11 -10.10
C SER A 24 4.66 18.33 -8.85
N VAL A 25 3.65 17.48 -8.98
CA VAL A 25 3.19 16.60 -7.90
C VAL A 25 4.31 15.65 -7.47
N ARG A 26 5.00 15.00 -8.42
CA ARG A 26 6.14 14.14 -8.11
C ARG A 26 7.27 14.87 -7.39
N GLN A 27 7.59 16.11 -7.80
CA GLN A 27 8.63 16.90 -7.15
C GLN A 27 8.27 17.25 -5.70
N LYS A 28 7.00 17.62 -5.45
CA LYS A 28 6.51 17.91 -4.09
C LYS A 28 6.48 16.67 -3.19
N MET A 29 6.17 15.50 -3.75
CA MET A 29 6.12 14.24 -2.99
C MET A 29 7.50 13.59 -2.79
N ALA A 30 8.50 13.92 -3.61
CA ALA A 30 9.80 13.26 -3.60
C ALA A 30 10.49 13.18 -2.22
N PRO A 31 10.50 14.25 -1.38
CA PRO A 31 11.08 14.15 -0.04
C PRO A 31 10.33 13.16 0.85
N GLY A 32 8.99 13.18 0.81
CA GLY A 32 8.15 12.25 1.57
C GLY A 32 8.32 10.80 1.14
N LEU A 33 8.35 10.53 -0.17
CA LEU A 33 8.65 9.20 -0.69
C LEU A 33 10.05 8.72 -0.28
N LYS A 34 11.05 9.60 -0.28
CA LYS A 34 12.40 9.25 0.17
C LYS A 34 12.41 8.86 1.65
N SER A 35 11.83 9.68 2.52
CA SER A 35 11.76 9.37 3.96
C SER A 35 10.96 8.09 4.24
N MET A 36 9.85 7.88 3.54
CA MET A 36 9.07 6.64 3.61
C MET A 36 9.90 5.43 3.16
N SER A 37 10.61 5.54 2.02
CA SER A 37 11.50 4.49 1.53
C SER A 37 12.57 4.13 2.56
N GLU A 38 13.20 5.12 3.20
CA GLU A 38 14.23 4.89 4.22
C GLU A 38 13.66 4.24 5.50
N ALA A 39 12.47 4.63 5.92
CA ALA A 39 11.80 4.10 7.11
C ALA A 39 11.41 2.62 6.95
N PHE A 40 10.96 2.23 5.76
CA PHE A 40 10.44 0.87 5.51
C PHE A 40 11.45 -0.07 4.84
N SER A 41 12.60 0.43 4.39
CA SER A 41 13.65 -0.41 3.81
C SER A 41 14.45 -1.14 4.90
N PRO A 42 14.54 -2.48 4.85
CA PRO A 42 15.44 -3.23 5.71
C PRO A 42 16.88 -2.75 5.54
N ARG A 43 17.68 -2.80 6.61
CA ARG A 43 19.09 -2.34 6.57
C ARG A 43 19.94 -3.04 5.50
N ASN A 44 19.59 -4.27 5.16
CA ASN A 44 20.30 -5.12 4.19
C ASN A 44 19.49 -5.32 2.89
N ALA A 45 18.64 -4.36 2.51
CA ALA A 45 17.91 -4.43 1.25
C ALA A 45 18.88 -4.48 0.05
N SER A 46 18.62 -5.37 -0.90
CA SER A 46 19.44 -5.56 -2.11
C SER A 46 19.34 -4.41 -3.12
N GLY A 47 18.37 -3.50 -2.92
CA GLY A 47 17.98 -2.48 -3.90
C GLY A 47 17.20 -3.03 -5.11
N LYS A 48 17.02 -4.34 -5.21
CA LYS A 48 16.26 -5.02 -6.28
C LYS A 48 15.32 -6.07 -5.66
N PRO A 49 14.23 -5.64 -5.01
CA PRO A 49 13.31 -6.56 -4.36
C PRO A 49 12.54 -7.38 -5.40
N THR A 50 12.36 -8.67 -5.13
CA THR A 50 11.42 -9.52 -5.87
C THR A 50 10.09 -9.54 -5.14
N VAL A 51 9.02 -9.06 -5.79
CA VAL A 51 7.67 -9.02 -5.22
C VAL A 51 6.81 -10.13 -5.80
N LYS A 52 6.16 -10.91 -4.93
CA LYS A 52 5.14 -11.90 -5.29
C LYS A 52 3.83 -11.53 -4.60
N VAL A 53 2.74 -11.55 -5.36
CA VAL A 53 1.41 -11.22 -4.87
C VAL A 53 0.48 -12.38 -5.18
N ASP A 54 -0.10 -12.98 -4.15
CA ASP A 54 -1.21 -13.92 -4.27
C ASP A 54 -2.52 -13.13 -4.21
N ALA A 55 -2.83 -12.45 -5.34
CA ALA A 55 -3.97 -11.55 -5.43
C ALA A 55 -5.29 -12.35 -5.52
N PRO A 56 -6.36 -11.92 -4.82
CA PRO A 56 -7.68 -12.47 -5.03
C PRO A 56 -8.19 -12.14 -6.45
N THR A 57 -9.23 -12.84 -6.90
CA THR A 57 -9.94 -12.46 -8.11
C THR A 57 -10.44 -11.02 -7.96
N PRO A 58 -10.08 -10.11 -8.88
CA PRO A 58 -10.48 -8.70 -8.79
C PRO A 58 -11.99 -8.53 -8.98
N GLU A 59 -12.54 -7.49 -8.36
CA GLU A 59 -13.90 -7.03 -8.61
C GLU A 59 -13.84 -5.92 -9.67
N GLY A 60 -14.00 -6.31 -10.95
CA GLY A 60 -13.80 -5.38 -12.07
C GLY A 60 -12.35 -4.91 -12.18
N ASP A 61 -12.14 -3.60 -12.01
CA ASP A 61 -10.83 -2.94 -12.09
C ASP A 61 -10.20 -2.63 -10.72
N GLU A 62 -10.79 -3.14 -9.63
CA GLU A 62 -10.30 -2.97 -8.26
C GLU A 62 -9.99 -4.31 -7.59
N ALA A 63 -8.98 -4.31 -6.72
CA ALA A 63 -8.71 -5.43 -5.83
C ALA A 63 -8.08 -4.96 -4.52
N VAL A 64 -8.54 -5.56 -3.42
CA VAL A 64 -7.94 -5.39 -2.09
C VAL A 64 -7.08 -6.60 -1.78
N VAL A 65 -5.79 -6.36 -1.53
CA VAL A 65 -4.83 -7.43 -1.24
C VAL A 65 -4.40 -7.35 0.23
N PRO A 66 -4.65 -8.38 1.05
CA PRO A 66 -4.11 -8.45 2.39
C PRO A 66 -2.57 -8.52 2.34
N THR A 67 -1.88 -7.76 3.19
CA THR A 67 -0.40 -7.77 3.22
C THR A 67 0.21 -9.14 3.54
N ALA A 68 -0.54 -10.04 4.18
CA ALA A 68 -0.14 -11.43 4.41
C ALA A 68 0.00 -12.25 3.10
N LYS A 69 -0.63 -11.81 2.01
CA LYS A 69 -0.59 -12.41 0.67
C LYS A 69 0.47 -11.78 -0.24
N ILE A 70 1.23 -10.81 0.27
CA ILE A 70 2.32 -10.14 -0.44
C ILE A 70 3.64 -10.58 0.17
N ALA A 71 4.55 -11.07 -0.66
CA ALA A 71 5.91 -11.42 -0.28
C ALA A 71 6.93 -10.57 -1.03
N VAL A 72 7.93 -10.07 -0.31
CA VAL A 72 9.08 -9.33 -0.81
C VAL A 72 10.33 -10.10 -0.43
N ASP A 73 11.12 -10.52 -1.42
CA ASP A 73 12.30 -11.37 -1.23
C ASP A 73 11.99 -12.63 -0.40
N GLY A 74 10.81 -13.21 -0.61
CA GLY A 74 10.32 -14.39 0.11
C GLY A 74 9.84 -14.12 1.54
N LYS A 75 9.93 -12.89 2.05
CA LYS A 75 9.41 -12.49 3.36
C LYS A 75 8.03 -11.84 3.22
N PRO A 76 7.09 -12.06 4.15
CA PRO A 76 5.79 -11.39 4.10
C PRO A 76 5.99 -9.88 4.23
N LEU A 77 5.21 -9.08 3.48
CA LEU A 77 5.34 -7.62 3.44
C LEU A 77 5.28 -6.98 4.84
N ARG A 78 4.45 -7.50 5.75
CA ARG A 78 4.39 -7.05 7.16
C ARG A 78 5.75 -7.05 7.86
N ALA A 79 6.60 -8.05 7.58
CA ALA A 79 7.92 -8.16 8.21
C ALA A 79 8.89 -7.10 7.67
N ILE A 80 8.71 -6.67 6.43
CA ILE A 80 9.46 -5.55 5.84
C ILE A 80 9.03 -4.24 6.49
N MET A 81 7.72 -4.02 6.60
CA MET A 81 7.15 -2.80 7.16
C MET A 81 7.55 -2.59 8.63
N LEU A 82 7.60 -3.66 9.41
CA LEU A 82 7.99 -3.62 10.81
C LEU A 82 9.51 -3.71 11.02
N SER A 83 10.33 -3.79 9.95
CA SER A 83 11.77 -4.08 10.06
C SER A 83 12.58 -3.05 10.85
N ARG A 84 12.07 -1.81 10.95
CA ARG A 84 12.63 -0.72 11.76
C ARG A 84 11.70 -0.24 12.89
N SER A 85 10.57 -0.92 13.09
CA SER A 85 9.61 -0.56 14.13
C SER A 85 10.00 -1.18 15.47
N HIS A 86 9.88 -0.41 16.54
CA HIS A 86 10.06 -0.87 17.91
C HIS A 86 8.75 -0.69 18.68
N GLY A 87 8.34 -1.71 19.43
CA GLY A 87 7.14 -1.64 20.28
C GLY A 87 5.80 -1.94 19.58
N VAL A 88 5.82 -2.33 18.30
CA VAL A 88 4.63 -2.80 17.58
C VAL A 88 4.58 -4.32 17.58
N ASP A 89 3.46 -4.92 18.01
CA ASP A 89 3.25 -6.37 17.90
C ASP A 89 2.89 -6.75 16.45
N PRO A 90 3.69 -7.60 15.78
CA PRO A 90 3.39 -8.06 14.43
C PRO A 90 2.04 -8.79 14.27
N LYS A 91 1.43 -9.27 15.37
CA LYS A 91 0.12 -9.95 15.34
C LYS A 91 -1.06 -9.00 15.39
N SER A 92 -0.90 -7.81 16.00
CA SER A 92 -1.94 -6.78 16.02
C SER A 92 -1.84 -5.85 14.82
N PHE A 93 -0.65 -5.76 14.22
CA PHE A 93 -0.44 -4.97 13.02
C PHE A 93 -1.21 -5.55 11.83
N THR A 94 -2.10 -4.74 11.26
CA THR A 94 -2.78 -5.06 10.02
C THR A 94 -2.50 -3.99 8.99
N ALA A 95 -2.43 -4.41 7.73
CA ALA A 95 -2.29 -3.49 6.62
C ALA A 95 -2.99 -4.06 5.39
N LYS A 96 -3.55 -3.15 4.59
CA LYS A 96 -4.25 -3.46 3.34
C LYS A 96 -3.72 -2.56 2.24
N VAL A 97 -3.67 -3.11 1.04
CA VAL A 97 -3.27 -2.38 -0.15
C VAL A 97 -4.45 -2.38 -1.12
N GLU A 98 -4.87 -1.20 -1.52
CA GLU A 98 -5.85 -1.03 -2.59
C GLU A 98 -5.12 -0.89 -3.92
N THR A 99 -5.56 -1.70 -4.88
CA THR A 99 -5.01 -1.68 -6.23
C THR A 99 -6.09 -1.34 -7.23
N ALA A 100 -5.73 -0.52 -8.21
CA ALA A 100 -6.60 -0.09 -9.29
C ALA A 100 -5.93 -0.33 -10.64
N LYS A 101 -6.72 -0.75 -11.62
CA LYS A 101 -6.26 -0.93 -12.99
C LYS A 101 -6.43 0.36 -13.78
N VAL A 102 -5.33 0.86 -14.35
CA VAL A 102 -5.33 2.06 -15.20
C VAL A 102 -4.60 1.75 -16.49
N ASN A 103 -5.26 1.98 -17.63
CA ASN A 103 -4.71 1.72 -18.96
C ASN A 103 -4.15 0.29 -19.11
N GLY A 104 -4.87 -0.69 -18.55
CA GLY A 104 -4.46 -2.09 -18.59
C GLY A 104 -3.39 -2.51 -17.57
N LYS A 105 -2.86 -1.58 -16.78
CA LYS A 105 -1.79 -1.83 -15.79
C LYS A 105 -2.32 -1.66 -14.36
N TRP A 106 -1.92 -2.56 -13.46
CA TRP A 106 -2.28 -2.48 -12.05
C TRP A 106 -1.35 -1.53 -11.29
N TYR A 107 -1.93 -0.62 -10.52
CA TYR A 107 -1.23 0.33 -9.66
C TYR A 107 -1.70 0.17 -8.22
N ILE A 108 -0.79 0.40 -7.27
CA ILE A 108 -1.14 0.55 -5.86
C ILE A 108 -1.55 2.00 -5.65
N GLY A 109 -2.79 2.21 -5.22
CA GLY A 109 -3.38 3.54 -5.03
C GLY A 109 -3.46 3.96 -3.58
N ASP A 110 -3.71 3.02 -2.67
CA ASP A 110 -3.86 3.31 -1.25
C ASP A 110 -3.20 2.24 -0.36
N PHE A 111 -2.74 2.69 0.80
CA PHE A 111 -2.06 1.86 1.78
C PHE A 111 -2.59 2.19 3.18
N ASP A 112 -3.45 1.32 3.69
CA ASP A 112 -4.06 1.44 5.01
C ASP A 112 -3.26 0.61 6.04
N MET A 113 -2.93 1.23 7.18
CA MET A 113 -2.15 0.64 8.28
C MET A 113 -2.86 0.86 9.61
N ASP A 114 -2.96 -0.21 10.40
CA ASP A 114 -3.43 -0.15 11.78
C ASP A 114 -2.47 -0.95 12.67
N SER A 115 -1.92 -0.30 13.69
CA SER A 115 -1.08 -0.96 14.71
C SER A 115 -1.89 -1.76 15.73
N GLY A 116 -3.21 -1.60 15.74
CA GLY A 116 -4.13 -2.04 16.78
C GLY A 116 -4.10 -1.12 18.00
N ASN A 117 -4.92 -1.45 19.01
CA ASN A 117 -4.92 -0.77 20.31
C ASN A 117 -3.68 -1.16 21.13
N GLN A 118 -2.54 -0.55 20.80
CA GLN A 118 -1.31 -0.71 21.57
C GLN A 118 -1.01 0.57 22.33
N THR A 119 -0.82 0.44 23.64
CA THR A 119 -0.31 1.56 24.45
C THR A 119 1.15 1.78 24.07
N LEU A 120 1.41 2.72 23.16
CA LEU A 120 2.76 3.19 22.84
C LEU A 120 3.33 3.84 24.10
N ARG A 121 4.07 3.06 24.90
CA ARG A 121 4.83 3.61 26.02
C ARG A 121 6.11 4.22 25.45
N PRO A 122 6.33 5.54 25.56
CA PRO A 122 7.63 6.10 25.21
C PRO A 122 8.69 5.39 26.05
N GLN A 123 9.68 4.77 25.39
CA GLN A 123 10.88 4.32 26.08
C GLN A 123 11.63 5.58 26.53
N GLY A 124 11.83 5.70 27.84
CA GLY A 124 12.48 6.85 28.46
C GLY A 124 13.87 7.11 27.89
N GLN A 125 14.19 8.40 27.75
CA GLN A 125 15.55 8.90 27.48
C GLN A 125 16.50 8.55 28.62
#